data_AF-A0A8H8A8J6-F1
#
_entry.id   AF-A0A8H8A8J6-F1
#
_cell.length_a   1.000
_cell.length_b   1.000
_cell.length_c   1.000
_cell.angle_alpha   90.00
_cell.angle_beta   90.00
_cell.angle_gamma   90.00
#
_symmetry.space_group_name_H-M   'P 1'
#
loop_
_entity.id
_entity.type
_entity.pdbx_description
1 polymer ?
#
loop_
_entity_poly.entity_id
_entity_poly.type
_entity_poly.pdbx_seq_one_letter_code
_entity_poly.pdbx_strand_id
1 'polypeptide(L)'
;MKVFALAGFFYVTHVFSENNEFIHKRSTSLDPLLDIKLISLIKEKVFVLILRKNAINIQCQAKLQEYCEKLENMDLSDKILTFYSEIKDFCKNMKYRETCNSFRRNITLYCKEFKKKIKTINTRIPNISEKCALQNECILWEEACSKELKKECNNLRSLCRQGKQNSLRTRFLLRAFSGSLKTKEDCEKVINEKCFIFMGESDELMKFCLTPTYRCESLVTLKEIKCIELERHMGNLKNIKISKDNCILFLKECHFHKSNCNSSFQNICKELEEKCGKEKKYIPSYLMLDPLKKEITLMEEIEYKELFEDEIGKPGVKDTIDLLALISNNDLSACESNIEKCYKFCSSLPQLKDLYNTKKK
;
A
#
# COMPACT_ATOMS: atom_id res chain seq x y z
N MET A 1 -19.94 -1.22 -21.87
CA MET A 1 -18.88 -0.69 -22.77
C MET A 1 -17.65 -0.15 -22.02
N LYS A 2 -17.76 0.46 -20.83
CA LYS A 2 -16.62 1.11 -20.13
C LYS A 2 -15.55 0.17 -19.53
N VAL A 3 -15.94 -1.04 -19.11
CA VAL A 3 -15.01 -2.06 -18.56
C VAL A 3 -14.07 -2.64 -19.65
N PHE A 4 -14.49 -2.59 -20.91
CA PHE A 4 -13.79 -3.22 -22.02
C PHE A 4 -12.62 -2.37 -22.56
N ALA A 5 -12.69 -1.04 -22.46
CA ALA A 5 -11.60 -0.15 -22.87
C ALA A 5 -10.37 -0.27 -21.96
N LEU A 6 -10.58 -0.46 -20.65
CA LEU A 6 -9.50 -0.73 -19.69
C LEU A 6 -8.83 -2.08 -19.96
N ALA A 7 -9.61 -3.14 -20.18
CA ALA A 7 -9.06 -4.47 -20.51
C ALA A 7 -8.21 -4.46 -21.78
N GLY A 8 -8.62 -3.72 -22.81
CA GLY A 8 -7.84 -3.50 -24.03
C GLY A 8 -6.54 -2.72 -23.80
N PHE A 9 -6.58 -1.66 -22.99
CA PHE A 9 -5.39 -0.89 -22.58
C PHE A 9 -4.37 -1.78 -21.85
N PHE A 10 -4.83 -2.67 -20.96
CA PHE A 10 -3.94 -3.56 -20.21
C PHE A 10 -3.37 -4.69 -21.04
N TYR A 11 -4.14 -5.30 -21.96
CA TYR A 11 -3.61 -6.33 -22.85
C TYR A 11 -2.50 -5.77 -23.77
N VAL A 12 -2.75 -4.60 -24.35
CA VAL A 12 -1.79 -3.92 -25.23
C VAL A 12 -0.53 -3.48 -24.48
N THR A 13 -0.66 -2.95 -23.26
CA THR A 13 0.53 -2.61 -22.46
C THR A 13 1.26 -3.84 -21.91
N HIS A 14 0.55 -4.95 -21.64
CA HIS A 14 1.13 -6.22 -21.18
C HIS A 14 1.91 -6.95 -22.28
N VAL A 15 1.40 -6.97 -23.51
CA VAL A 15 2.10 -7.64 -24.62
C VAL A 15 3.39 -6.90 -25.04
N PHE A 16 3.46 -5.59 -24.80
CA PHE A 16 4.56 -4.75 -25.29
C PHE A 16 5.45 -4.11 -24.19
N SER A 17 5.20 -4.41 -22.91
CA SER A 17 6.02 -3.93 -21.79
C SER A 17 6.75 -5.10 -21.13
N GLU A 18 8.08 -5.02 -21.01
CA GLU A 18 8.89 -5.99 -20.25
C GLU A 18 8.56 -6.05 -18.75
N ASN A 19 7.67 -5.19 -18.22
CA ASN A 19 7.36 -5.09 -16.80
C ASN A 19 5.93 -5.58 -16.49
N ASN A 20 5.69 -6.85 -16.80
CA ASN A 20 4.38 -7.51 -16.79
C ASN A 20 3.69 -7.56 -15.42
N GLU A 21 4.47 -7.69 -14.34
CA GLU A 21 3.92 -7.84 -12.99
C GLU A 21 3.31 -6.54 -12.45
N PHE A 22 3.89 -5.39 -12.83
CA PHE A 22 3.54 -4.09 -12.25
C PHE A 22 2.27 -3.47 -12.85
N ILE A 23 2.06 -3.63 -14.17
CA ILE A 23 0.88 -3.11 -14.89
C ILE A 23 -0.36 -3.93 -14.52
N HIS A 24 -0.19 -5.24 -14.30
CA HIS A 24 -1.30 -6.15 -14.00
C HIS A 24 -1.84 -6.00 -12.57
N LYS A 25 -0.99 -5.71 -11.57
CA LYS A 25 -1.39 -5.60 -10.15
C LYS A 25 -2.17 -4.33 -9.79
N ARG A 26 -2.08 -3.26 -10.59
CA ARG A 26 -2.66 -1.93 -10.25
C ARG A 26 -3.79 -1.48 -11.19
N SER A 27 -4.10 -2.28 -12.19
CA SER A 27 -5.17 -2.10 -13.18
C SER A 27 -6.58 -2.05 -12.57
N THR A 28 -6.76 -2.60 -11.37
CA THR A 28 -8.01 -2.58 -10.59
C THR A 28 -8.33 -1.21 -9.97
N SER A 29 -7.44 -0.22 -10.05
CA SER A 29 -7.56 1.09 -9.36
C SER A 29 -7.81 2.29 -10.30
N LEU A 30 -7.94 2.09 -11.62
CA LEU A 30 -8.23 3.19 -12.56
C LEU A 30 -9.75 3.46 -12.61
N ASP A 31 -10.14 4.62 -12.09
CA ASP A 31 -11.53 5.09 -11.94
C ASP A 31 -12.29 5.15 -13.31
N PRO A 32 -13.47 4.53 -13.46
CA PRO A 32 -14.15 4.39 -14.75
C PRO A 32 -15.08 5.57 -15.07
N LEU A 33 -14.51 6.77 -15.23
CA LEU A 33 -15.23 7.95 -15.76
C LEU A 33 -14.51 8.45 -17.01
N LEU A 34 -14.98 8.00 -18.17
CA LEU A 34 -14.34 8.21 -19.48
C LEU A 34 -15.28 8.93 -20.45
N ASP A 35 -14.82 10.09 -20.91
CA ASP A 35 -15.46 11.02 -21.84
C ASP A 35 -14.61 11.12 -23.14
N ILE A 36 -15.18 11.53 -24.28
CA ILE A 36 -14.54 11.44 -25.63
C ILE A 36 -13.24 12.26 -25.74
N LYS A 37 -13.15 13.38 -25.02
CA LYS A 37 -11.92 14.21 -24.92
C LYS A 37 -10.75 13.45 -24.26
N LEU A 38 -11.06 12.41 -23.47
CA LEU A 38 -10.09 11.55 -22.82
C LEU A 38 -9.44 10.57 -23.80
N ILE A 39 -10.07 10.20 -24.93
CA ILE A 39 -9.52 9.23 -25.89
C ILE A 39 -8.19 9.73 -26.49
N SER A 40 -8.10 11.01 -26.85
CA SER A 40 -6.83 11.61 -27.32
C SER A 40 -5.76 11.61 -26.23
N LEU A 41 -6.14 11.89 -24.98
CA LEU A 41 -5.27 11.84 -23.81
C LEU A 41 -4.85 10.40 -23.48
N ILE A 42 -5.71 9.40 -23.71
CA ILE A 42 -5.41 7.99 -23.51
C ILE A 42 -4.44 7.52 -24.58
N LYS A 43 -4.64 7.87 -25.85
CA LYS A 43 -3.73 7.52 -26.96
C LYS A 43 -2.32 8.01 -26.67
N GLU A 44 -2.16 9.28 -26.33
CA GLU A 44 -0.85 9.84 -25.99
C GLU A 44 -0.20 9.12 -24.79
N LYS A 45 -0.97 8.82 -23.75
CA LYS A 45 -0.50 8.06 -22.58
C LYS A 45 -0.09 6.62 -22.93
N VAL A 46 -0.85 5.94 -23.79
CA VAL A 46 -0.51 4.59 -24.30
C VAL A 46 0.82 4.64 -25.02
N PHE A 47 0.98 5.55 -25.98
CA PHE A 47 2.21 5.65 -26.76
C PHE A 47 3.41 6.08 -25.90
N VAL A 48 3.21 6.90 -24.88
CA VAL A 48 4.25 7.24 -23.90
C VAL A 48 4.73 6.01 -23.14
N LEU A 49 3.82 5.13 -22.68
CA LEU A 49 4.18 3.90 -21.98
C LEU A 49 4.99 2.93 -22.86
N ILE A 50 4.62 2.85 -24.14
CA ILE A 50 5.26 1.94 -25.11
C ILE A 50 6.60 2.51 -25.59
N LEU A 51 6.60 3.77 -26.04
CA LEU A 51 7.78 4.40 -26.63
C LEU A 51 8.78 4.82 -25.55
N ARG A 52 8.36 5.07 -24.31
CA ARG A 52 9.23 5.47 -23.19
C ARG A 52 10.08 6.69 -23.61
N LYS A 53 11.40 6.64 -23.37
CA LYS A 53 12.37 7.65 -23.82
C LYS A 53 12.38 7.88 -25.33
N ASN A 54 11.90 6.92 -26.12
CA ASN A 54 11.88 7.04 -27.57
C ASN A 54 10.81 8.03 -28.04
N ALA A 55 9.79 8.31 -27.22
CA ALA A 55 8.73 9.27 -27.56
C ALA A 55 9.27 10.70 -27.78
N ILE A 56 10.43 11.02 -27.23
CA ILE A 56 11.04 12.37 -27.29
C ILE A 56 12.35 12.41 -28.09
N ASN A 57 12.83 11.26 -28.58
CA ASN A 57 14.10 11.16 -29.29
C ASN A 57 13.89 10.91 -30.80
N ILE A 58 15.00 10.84 -31.55
CA ILE A 58 14.99 10.63 -33.00
C ILE A 58 14.41 9.26 -33.42
N GLN A 59 14.38 8.29 -32.50
CA GLN A 59 13.89 6.93 -32.75
C GLN A 59 12.37 6.82 -32.64
N CYS A 60 11.67 7.89 -32.25
CA CYS A 60 10.21 7.90 -32.11
C CYS A 60 9.50 7.30 -33.33
N GLN A 61 9.86 7.75 -34.53
CA GLN A 61 9.19 7.32 -35.77
C GLN A 61 9.38 5.82 -36.03
N ALA A 62 10.64 5.36 -36.01
CA ALA A 62 10.97 3.96 -36.25
C ALA A 62 10.30 3.03 -35.23
N LYS A 63 10.31 3.40 -33.94
CA LYS A 63 9.70 2.59 -32.88
C LYS A 63 8.17 2.59 -32.93
N LEU A 64 7.58 3.72 -33.30
CA LEU A 64 6.13 3.85 -33.44
C LEU A 64 5.63 3.05 -34.66
N GLN A 65 6.39 3.06 -35.76
CA GLN A 65 6.13 2.22 -36.92
C GLN A 65 6.25 0.73 -36.59
N GLU A 66 7.35 0.30 -35.97
CA GLU A 66 7.55 -1.09 -35.53
C GLU A 66 6.39 -1.57 -34.64
N TYR A 67 5.91 -0.72 -33.75
CA TYR A 67 4.79 -1.01 -32.89
C TYR A 67 3.47 -1.15 -33.67
N CYS A 68 3.19 -0.23 -34.58
CA CYS A 68 2.00 -0.29 -35.43
C CYS A 68 1.99 -1.53 -36.34
N GLU A 69 3.12 -1.91 -36.93
CA GLU A 69 3.26 -3.14 -37.73
C GLU A 69 3.00 -4.40 -36.89
N LYS A 70 3.55 -4.47 -35.66
CA LYS A 70 3.28 -5.59 -34.75
C LYS A 70 1.81 -5.67 -34.36
N LEU A 71 1.16 -4.53 -34.12
CA LEU A 71 -0.26 -4.49 -33.82
C LEU A 71 -1.10 -5.00 -35.00
N GLU A 72 -0.76 -4.65 -36.24
CA GLU A 72 -1.50 -5.10 -37.43
C GLU A 72 -1.50 -6.62 -37.58
N ASN A 73 -0.41 -7.27 -37.17
CA ASN A 73 -0.19 -8.71 -37.25
C ASN A 73 -0.67 -9.50 -36.02
N MET A 74 -1.28 -8.85 -35.02
CA MET A 74 -1.82 -9.54 -33.85
C MET A 74 -3.22 -10.08 -34.10
N ASP A 75 -3.37 -11.38 -33.85
CA ASP A 75 -4.67 -12.05 -33.80
C ASP A 75 -5.27 -11.88 -32.40
N LEU A 76 -6.44 -11.25 -32.30
CA LEU A 76 -7.02 -10.82 -31.01
C LEU A 76 -8.41 -11.42 -30.82
N SER A 77 -8.68 -11.91 -29.60
CA SER A 77 -10.01 -12.40 -29.21
C SER A 77 -11.07 -11.29 -29.22
N ASP A 78 -12.34 -11.68 -29.43
CA ASP A 78 -13.49 -10.78 -29.61
C ASP A 78 -13.71 -9.71 -28.51
N LYS A 79 -13.14 -9.88 -27.31
CA LYS A 79 -13.34 -8.97 -26.18
C LYS A 79 -12.50 -7.67 -26.21
N ILE A 80 -11.50 -7.55 -27.08
CA ILE A 80 -10.55 -6.40 -27.15
C ILE A 80 -10.79 -5.49 -28.37
N LEU A 81 -11.69 -5.90 -29.27
CA LEU A 81 -11.85 -5.37 -30.62
C LEU A 81 -12.00 -3.85 -30.72
N THR A 82 -12.75 -3.19 -29.83
CA THR A 82 -13.09 -1.76 -29.99
C THR A 82 -11.92 -0.81 -29.69
N PHE A 83 -11.14 -1.07 -28.65
CA PHE A 83 -9.96 -0.24 -28.34
C PHE A 83 -8.84 -0.51 -29.34
N TYR A 84 -8.69 -1.78 -29.74
CA TYR A 84 -7.73 -2.18 -30.74
C TYR A 84 -8.04 -1.58 -32.12
N SER A 85 -9.31 -1.55 -32.55
CA SER A 85 -9.70 -0.94 -33.82
C SER A 85 -9.35 0.54 -33.86
N GLU A 86 -9.57 1.28 -32.76
CA GLU A 86 -9.20 2.70 -32.69
C GLU A 86 -7.68 2.95 -32.78
N ILE A 87 -6.86 2.07 -32.19
CA ILE A 87 -5.39 2.17 -32.30
C ILE A 87 -4.94 1.75 -33.70
N LYS A 88 -5.54 0.72 -34.28
CA LYS A 88 -5.25 0.25 -35.65
C LYS A 88 -5.58 1.31 -36.69
N ASP A 89 -6.76 1.92 -36.58
CA ASP A 89 -7.16 3.03 -37.45
C ASP A 89 -6.27 4.25 -37.26
N PHE A 90 -5.80 4.48 -36.03
CA PHE A 90 -4.82 5.53 -35.75
C PHE A 90 -3.47 5.24 -36.42
N CYS A 91 -2.96 4.00 -36.36
CA CYS A 91 -1.73 3.58 -37.03
C CYS A 91 -1.82 3.71 -38.57
N LYS A 92 -2.93 3.29 -39.18
CA LYS A 92 -3.15 3.35 -40.64
C LYS A 92 -3.11 4.77 -41.20
N ASN A 93 -3.67 5.73 -40.46
CA ASN A 93 -3.78 7.13 -40.88
C ASN A 93 -2.67 8.01 -40.29
N MET A 94 -1.65 7.42 -39.66
CA MET A 94 -0.67 8.15 -38.88
C MET A 94 0.36 8.87 -39.75
N LYS A 95 0.47 10.18 -39.57
CA LYS A 95 1.64 10.94 -40.01
C LYS A 95 2.73 10.89 -38.93
N TYR A 96 3.52 9.82 -38.92
CA TYR A 96 4.53 9.52 -37.89
C TYR A 96 5.39 10.73 -37.47
N ARG A 97 5.83 11.55 -38.44
CA ARG A 97 6.64 12.74 -38.17
C ARG A 97 5.89 13.82 -37.40
N GLU A 98 4.67 14.15 -37.81
CA GLU A 98 3.82 15.14 -37.14
C GLU A 98 3.44 14.65 -35.73
N THR A 99 3.09 13.37 -35.61
CA THR A 99 2.73 12.72 -34.34
C THR A 99 3.89 12.73 -33.34
N CYS A 100 5.09 12.33 -33.77
CA CYS A 100 6.29 12.36 -32.91
C CYS A 100 6.67 13.78 -32.48
N ASN A 101 6.52 14.78 -33.36
CA ASN A 101 6.74 16.19 -33.00
C ASN A 101 5.74 16.67 -31.95
N SER A 102 4.46 16.27 -32.09
CA SER A 102 3.41 16.57 -31.11
C SER A 102 3.71 15.92 -29.75
N PHE A 103 4.00 14.62 -29.72
CA PHE A 103 4.39 13.89 -28.50
C PHE A 103 5.59 14.54 -27.82
N ARG A 104 6.65 14.85 -28.58
CA ARG A 104 7.83 15.50 -28.02
C ARG A 104 7.48 16.81 -27.33
N ARG A 105 6.65 17.66 -27.94
CA ARG A 105 6.22 18.94 -27.36
C ARG A 105 5.39 18.72 -26.09
N ASN A 106 4.37 17.88 -26.17
CA ASN A 106 3.43 17.65 -25.07
C ASN A 106 4.10 16.96 -23.88
N ILE A 107 4.90 15.92 -24.11
CA ILE A 107 5.70 15.24 -23.08
C ILE A 107 6.63 16.24 -22.41
N THR A 108 7.37 17.05 -23.19
CA THR A 108 8.31 18.03 -22.61
C THR A 108 7.59 19.04 -21.71
N LEU A 109 6.43 19.55 -22.16
CA LEU A 109 5.60 20.45 -21.35
C LEU A 109 5.09 19.76 -20.09
N TYR A 110 4.56 18.54 -20.22
CA TYR A 110 4.06 17.75 -19.10
C TYR A 110 5.14 17.47 -18.07
N CYS A 111 6.31 16.97 -18.49
CA CYS A 111 7.43 16.68 -17.60
C CYS A 111 7.85 17.92 -16.81
N LYS A 112 7.84 19.11 -17.44
CA LYS A 112 8.19 20.37 -16.78
C LYS A 112 7.16 20.75 -15.72
N GLU A 113 5.87 20.69 -16.05
CA GLU A 113 4.80 21.02 -15.11
C GLU A 113 4.70 19.99 -13.97
N PHE A 114 4.83 18.70 -14.29
CA PHE A 114 4.81 17.63 -13.30
C PHE A 114 6.00 17.70 -12.34
N LYS A 115 7.20 18.06 -12.82
CA LYS A 115 8.36 18.31 -11.96
C LYS A 115 8.10 19.44 -10.97
N LYS A 116 7.43 20.52 -11.39
CA LYS A 116 7.02 21.60 -10.47
C LYS A 116 6.01 21.09 -9.45
N LYS A 117 4.99 20.34 -9.91
CA LYS A 117 3.94 19.74 -9.05
C LYS A 117 4.54 18.88 -7.94
N ILE A 118 5.47 17.97 -8.26
CA ILE A 118 6.15 17.13 -7.26
C ILE A 118 6.92 17.99 -6.26
N LYS A 119 7.68 19.00 -6.72
CA LYS A 119 8.43 19.90 -5.83
C LYS A 119 7.53 20.66 -4.87
N THR A 120 6.42 21.20 -5.36
CA THR A 120 5.44 21.92 -4.53
C THR A 120 4.80 21.02 -3.49
N ILE A 121 4.45 19.79 -3.87
CA ILE A 121 3.84 18.82 -2.97
C ILE A 121 4.83 18.35 -1.91
N ASN A 122 6.09 18.15 -2.27
CA ASN A 122 7.13 17.77 -1.31
C ASN A 122 7.40 18.85 -0.25
N THR A 123 7.26 20.13 -0.59
CA THR A 123 7.50 21.25 0.34
C THR A 123 6.28 21.68 1.14
N ARG A 124 5.07 21.59 0.59
CA ARG A 124 3.87 22.16 1.21
C ARG A 124 2.98 21.15 1.93
N ILE A 125 3.01 19.89 1.53
CA ILE A 125 2.06 18.89 2.02
C ILE A 125 2.80 17.97 2.99
N PRO A 126 2.43 17.94 4.29
CA PRO A 126 2.96 16.95 5.22
C PRO A 126 2.30 15.58 5.02
N ASN A 127 1.05 15.56 4.52
CA ASN A 127 0.25 14.35 4.37
C ASN A 127 0.78 13.43 3.25
N ILE A 128 1.23 12.23 3.64
CA ILE A 128 1.78 11.25 2.70
C ILE A 128 0.73 10.72 1.71
N SER A 129 -0.55 10.62 2.12
CA SER A 129 -1.63 10.10 1.27
C SER A 129 -1.84 10.95 0.02
N GLU A 130 -1.85 12.28 0.20
CA GLU A 130 -1.97 13.24 -0.90
C GLU A 130 -0.75 13.20 -1.84
N LYS A 131 0.46 12.97 -1.31
CA LYS A 131 1.65 12.76 -2.16
C LYS A 131 1.50 11.51 -3.01
N CYS A 132 0.97 10.44 -2.44
CA CYS A 132 0.85 9.15 -3.10
C CYS A 132 -0.16 9.12 -4.24
N ALA A 133 -1.08 10.09 -4.32
CA ALA A 133 -1.95 10.28 -5.48
C ALA A 133 -1.17 10.48 -6.79
N LEU A 134 0.06 11.03 -6.72
CA LEU A 134 0.90 11.24 -7.90
C LEU A 134 1.64 9.99 -8.38
N GLN A 135 1.58 8.86 -7.65
CA GLN A 135 2.29 7.65 -8.05
C GLN A 135 1.89 7.19 -9.46
N ASN A 136 0.60 7.28 -9.80
CA ASN A 136 0.09 6.88 -11.11
C ASN A 136 0.67 7.75 -12.23
N GLU A 137 0.75 9.06 -12.02
CA GLU A 137 1.42 9.97 -12.95
C GLU A 137 2.92 9.65 -13.06
N CYS A 138 3.59 9.36 -11.94
CA CYS A 138 5.00 8.98 -11.95
C CYS A 138 5.28 7.73 -12.80
N ILE A 139 4.53 6.67 -12.59
CA ILE A 139 4.63 5.42 -13.37
C ILE A 139 4.51 5.68 -14.86
N LEU A 140 3.54 6.53 -15.21
CA LEU A 140 3.19 6.80 -16.60
C LEU A 140 4.28 7.59 -17.34
N TRP A 141 4.91 8.54 -16.66
CA TRP A 141 5.79 9.52 -17.31
C TRP A 141 7.28 9.36 -16.98
N GLU A 142 7.66 8.57 -15.96
CA GLU A 142 9.05 8.46 -15.50
C GLU A 142 10.03 7.94 -16.56
N GLU A 143 9.56 7.09 -17.48
CA GLU A 143 10.39 6.54 -18.56
C GLU A 143 10.50 7.46 -19.77
N ALA A 144 9.56 8.40 -19.95
CA ALA A 144 9.57 9.35 -21.06
C ALA A 144 10.18 10.72 -20.68
N CYS A 145 10.24 11.03 -19.39
CA CYS A 145 10.79 12.27 -18.87
C CYS A 145 12.29 12.19 -18.55
N SER A 146 12.86 13.28 -18.01
CA SER A 146 14.28 13.34 -17.66
C SER A 146 14.65 12.38 -16.52
N LYS A 147 15.93 11.98 -16.47
CA LYS A 147 16.50 11.16 -15.38
C LYS A 147 16.23 11.75 -13.99
N GLU A 148 16.19 13.07 -13.89
CA GLU A 148 15.88 13.77 -12.64
C GLU A 148 14.44 13.51 -12.19
N LEU A 149 13.47 13.59 -13.09
CA LEU A 149 12.07 13.32 -12.75
C LEU A 149 11.87 11.85 -12.38
N LYS A 150 12.56 10.93 -13.06
CA LYS A 150 12.58 9.51 -12.70
C LYS A 150 13.09 9.31 -11.27
N LYS A 151 14.16 10.01 -10.86
CA LYS A 151 14.67 9.96 -9.48
C LYS A 151 13.63 10.48 -8.47
N GLU A 152 12.99 11.60 -8.74
CA GLU A 152 11.92 12.15 -7.89
C GLU A 152 10.74 11.17 -7.76
N CYS A 153 10.35 10.53 -8.86
CA CYS A 153 9.30 9.51 -8.86
C CYS A 153 9.68 8.25 -8.09
N ASN A 154 10.93 7.80 -8.18
CA ASN A 154 11.44 6.70 -7.36
C ASN A 154 11.37 7.03 -5.86
N ASN A 155 11.80 8.23 -5.49
CA ASN A 155 11.74 8.70 -4.11
C ASN A 155 10.30 8.74 -3.60
N LEU A 156 9.38 9.30 -4.40
CA LEU A 156 7.95 9.33 -4.06
C LEU A 156 7.39 7.92 -3.88
N ARG A 157 7.72 6.99 -4.78
CA ARG A 157 7.28 5.59 -4.67
C ARG A 157 7.78 4.93 -3.39
N SER A 158 9.05 5.12 -3.06
CA SER A 158 9.66 4.62 -1.82
C SER A 158 8.94 5.17 -0.59
N LEU A 159 8.75 6.50 -0.52
CA LEU A 159 8.04 7.16 0.58
C LEU A 159 6.62 6.61 0.74
N CYS A 160 5.89 6.45 -0.36
CA CYS A 160 4.53 5.94 -0.32
C CYS A 160 4.44 4.47 0.08
N ARG A 161 5.37 3.62 -0.39
CA ARG A 161 5.48 2.22 0.06
C ARG A 161 5.72 2.19 1.56
N GLN A 162 6.68 2.97 2.04
CA GLN A 162 6.99 3.09 3.46
C GLN A 162 5.78 3.61 4.27
N GLY A 163 5.06 4.59 3.75
CA GLY A 163 3.83 5.12 4.35
C GLY A 163 2.73 4.07 4.47
N LYS A 164 2.51 3.29 3.40
CA LYS A 164 1.54 2.19 3.37
C LYS A 164 1.92 1.10 4.38
N GLN A 165 3.18 0.66 4.38
CA GLN A 165 3.70 -0.31 5.35
C GLN A 165 3.57 0.19 6.80
N ASN A 166 3.91 1.46 7.07
CA ASN A 166 3.75 2.05 8.39
C ASN A 166 2.28 2.10 8.83
N SER A 167 1.37 2.50 7.94
CA SER A 167 -0.07 2.51 8.22
C SER A 167 -0.61 1.11 8.52
N LEU A 168 -0.21 0.12 7.73
CA LEU A 168 -0.56 -1.27 7.93
C LEU A 168 -0.04 -1.81 9.26
N ARG A 169 1.25 -1.60 9.54
CA ARG A 169 1.87 -1.97 10.82
C ARG A 169 1.14 -1.32 11.99
N THR A 170 0.84 -0.03 11.92
CA THR A 170 0.11 0.67 12.98
C THR A 170 -1.28 0.07 13.19
N ARG A 171 -2.05 -0.18 12.13
CA ARG A 171 -3.37 -0.82 12.24
C ARG A 171 -3.26 -2.21 12.87
N PHE A 172 -2.31 -3.03 12.40
CA PHE A 172 -2.03 -4.35 12.97
C PHE A 172 -1.74 -4.25 14.46
N LEU A 173 -0.79 -3.40 14.87
CA LEU A 173 -0.39 -3.28 16.27
C LEU A 173 -1.57 -2.79 17.14
N LEU A 174 -2.34 -1.81 16.69
CA LEU A 174 -3.49 -1.33 17.46
C LEU A 174 -4.60 -2.39 17.62
N ARG A 175 -4.80 -3.26 16.62
CA ARG A 175 -5.70 -4.42 16.75
C ARG A 175 -5.12 -5.48 17.69
N ALA A 176 -3.86 -5.83 17.48
CA ALA A 176 -3.20 -6.89 18.23
C ALA A 176 -3.01 -6.55 19.70
N PHE A 177 -2.93 -5.26 20.06
CA PHE A 177 -2.93 -4.77 21.43
C PHE A 177 -4.30 -4.27 21.91
N SER A 178 -5.40 -4.71 21.29
CA SER A 178 -6.75 -4.39 21.79
C SER A 178 -6.89 -4.78 23.27
N GLY A 179 -7.41 -3.87 24.09
CA GLY A 179 -7.56 -4.02 25.53
C GLY A 179 -6.29 -3.83 26.37
N SER A 180 -5.11 -3.76 25.74
CA SER A 180 -3.81 -3.67 26.43
C SER A 180 -3.09 -2.33 26.24
N LEU A 181 -3.76 -1.30 25.72
CA LEU A 181 -3.17 0.04 25.51
C LEU A 181 -3.83 1.11 26.39
N LYS A 182 -4.45 0.73 27.51
CA LYS A 182 -5.02 1.71 28.45
C LYS A 182 -3.93 2.57 29.07
N THR A 183 -2.85 1.94 29.53
CA THR A 183 -1.65 2.61 30.03
C THR A 183 -0.39 1.98 29.42
N LYS A 184 0.76 2.61 29.67
CA LYS A 184 2.06 2.06 29.29
C LYS A 184 2.32 0.72 29.98
N GLU A 185 1.99 0.61 31.25
CA GLU A 185 2.20 -0.60 32.06
C GLU A 185 1.35 -1.77 31.57
N ASP A 186 0.12 -1.52 31.14
CA ASP A 186 -0.75 -2.57 30.57
C ASP A 186 -0.20 -3.12 29.25
N CYS A 187 0.44 -2.27 28.45
CA CYS A 187 1.14 -2.70 27.25
C CYS A 187 2.40 -3.51 27.58
N GLU A 188 3.20 -3.05 28.55
CA GLU A 188 4.46 -3.69 28.94
C GLU A 188 4.26 -5.12 29.46
N LYS A 189 3.12 -5.42 30.09
CA LYS A 189 2.75 -6.78 30.55
C LYS A 189 2.64 -7.80 29.41
N VAL A 190 2.22 -7.38 28.21
CA VAL A 190 1.87 -8.30 27.10
C VAL A 190 2.74 -8.14 25.86
N ILE A 191 3.53 -7.06 25.75
CA ILE A 191 4.29 -6.75 24.54
C ILE A 191 5.30 -7.82 24.17
N ASN A 192 5.98 -8.44 25.15
CA ASN A 192 7.00 -9.44 24.86
C ASN A 192 6.37 -10.75 24.35
N GLU A 193 5.26 -11.18 24.95
CA GLU A 193 4.50 -12.36 24.52
C GLU A 193 3.99 -12.17 23.09
N LYS A 194 3.35 -11.03 22.81
CA LYS A 194 2.86 -10.72 21.46
C LYS A 194 3.99 -10.60 20.45
N CYS A 195 5.12 -10.01 20.85
CA CYS A 195 6.29 -9.90 19.99
C CYS A 195 6.89 -11.23 19.58
N PHE A 196 6.83 -12.25 20.44
CA PHE A 196 7.27 -13.60 20.09
C PHE A 196 6.53 -14.13 18.86
N ILE A 197 5.23 -13.88 18.78
CA ILE A 197 4.40 -14.27 17.64
C ILE A 197 4.72 -13.39 16.43
N PHE A 198 4.83 -12.07 16.62
CA PHE A 198 4.96 -11.11 15.53
C PHE A 198 6.27 -11.19 14.75
N MET A 199 7.37 -11.57 15.41
CA MET A 199 8.68 -11.67 14.76
C MET A 199 8.69 -12.67 13.60
N GLY A 200 7.84 -13.71 13.65
CA GLY A 200 7.73 -14.71 12.58
C GLY A 200 6.86 -14.29 11.38
N GLU A 201 6.14 -13.17 11.47
CA GLU A 201 5.13 -12.81 10.46
C GLU A 201 5.60 -11.72 9.49
N SER A 202 6.47 -10.79 9.89
CA SER A 202 7.03 -9.80 8.98
C SER A 202 8.30 -9.12 9.49
N ASP A 203 9.11 -8.59 8.56
CA ASP A 203 10.31 -7.79 8.83
C ASP A 203 10.01 -6.54 9.64
N GLU A 204 8.91 -5.86 9.32
CA GLU A 204 8.48 -4.64 9.97
C GLU A 204 8.02 -4.89 11.40
N LEU A 205 7.32 -6.01 11.62
CA LEU A 205 6.89 -6.45 12.94
C LEU A 205 8.06 -6.94 13.79
N MET A 206 8.98 -7.69 13.18
CA MET A 206 10.22 -8.09 13.84
C MET A 206 11.05 -6.87 14.24
N LYS A 207 11.22 -5.89 13.34
CA LYS A 207 11.92 -4.63 13.64
C LYS A 207 11.26 -3.87 14.79
N PHE A 208 9.92 -3.80 14.82
CA PHE A 208 9.20 -3.24 15.97
C PHE A 208 9.54 -4.01 17.26
N CYS A 209 9.60 -5.34 17.20
CA CYS A 209 9.90 -6.18 18.35
C CYS A 209 11.35 -6.11 18.83
N LEU A 210 12.29 -5.84 17.93
CA LEU A 210 13.72 -5.71 18.25
C LEU A 210 14.13 -4.30 18.68
N THR A 211 13.24 -3.30 18.60
CA THR A 211 13.53 -1.90 18.96
C THR A 211 12.83 -1.53 20.28
N PRO A 212 13.34 -1.89 21.47
CA PRO A 212 12.54 -1.88 22.69
C PRO A 212 12.21 -0.49 23.25
N THR A 213 13.00 0.54 22.91
CA THR A 213 12.86 1.88 23.47
C THR A 213 11.52 2.52 23.08
N TYR A 214 10.75 2.96 24.09
CA TYR A 214 9.50 3.73 23.93
C TYR A 214 8.38 3.07 23.11
N ARG A 215 8.40 1.74 22.92
CA ARG A 215 7.37 1.05 22.11
C ARG A 215 5.97 1.21 22.67
N CYS A 216 5.78 0.92 23.96
CA CYS A 216 4.48 1.02 24.61
C CYS A 216 4.00 2.47 24.69
N GLU A 217 4.89 3.41 24.95
CA GLU A 217 4.59 4.84 24.90
C GLU A 217 4.11 5.26 23.51
N SER A 218 4.84 4.87 22.46
CA SER A 218 4.46 5.13 21.07
C SER A 218 3.11 4.50 20.71
N LEU A 219 2.84 3.27 21.18
CA LEU A 219 1.56 2.60 20.95
C LEU A 219 0.40 3.29 21.66
N VAL A 220 0.61 3.77 22.89
CA VAL A 220 -0.39 4.53 23.64
C VAL A 220 -0.69 5.86 22.93
N THR A 221 0.32 6.58 22.47
CA THR A 221 0.12 7.81 21.67
C THR A 221 -0.62 7.53 20.36
N LEU A 222 -0.25 6.47 19.64
CA LEU A 222 -0.93 6.08 18.39
C LEU A 222 -2.40 5.70 18.64
N LYS A 223 -2.67 5.01 19.75
CA LYS A 223 -4.03 4.69 20.18
C LYS A 223 -4.83 5.95 20.44
N GLU A 224 -4.29 6.92 21.17
CA GLU A 224 -4.98 8.19 21.46
C GLU A 224 -5.35 8.94 20.18
N ILE A 225 -4.39 9.08 19.25
CA ILE A 225 -4.64 9.69 17.93
C ILE A 225 -5.76 8.95 17.19
N LYS A 226 -5.71 7.62 17.16
CA LYS A 226 -6.73 6.80 16.50
C LYS A 226 -8.10 6.92 17.15
N CYS A 227 -8.18 6.98 18.48
CA CYS A 227 -9.44 7.19 19.20
C CYS A 227 -10.06 8.55 18.86
N ILE A 228 -9.27 9.63 18.85
CA ILE A 228 -9.73 10.98 18.48
C ILE A 228 -10.24 11.00 17.04
N GLU A 229 -9.49 10.38 16.11
CA GLU A 229 -9.89 10.29 14.70
C GLU A 229 -11.23 9.56 14.54
N LEU A 230 -11.39 8.42 15.23
CA LEU A 230 -12.61 7.63 15.20
C LEU A 230 -13.79 8.36 15.85
N GLU A 231 -13.60 9.01 17.00
CA GLU A 231 -14.62 9.84 17.65
C GLU A 231 -15.12 10.95 16.73
N ARG A 232 -14.22 11.66 16.05
CA ARG A 232 -14.58 12.70 15.09
C ARG A 232 -15.32 12.13 13.88
N HIS A 233 -14.83 11.02 13.33
CA HIS A 233 -15.39 10.43 12.12
C HIS A 233 -16.78 9.81 12.37
N MET A 234 -16.96 9.14 13.52
CA MET A 234 -18.18 8.44 13.87
C MET A 234 -19.16 9.26 14.70
N GLY A 235 -18.69 10.26 15.45
CA GLY A 235 -19.55 11.10 16.29
C GLY A 235 -20.62 11.87 15.51
N ASN A 236 -20.35 12.18 14.24
CA ASN A 236 -21.30 12.85 13.35
C ASN A 236 -22.43 11.94 12.84
N LEU A 237 -22.36 10.64 13.09
CA LEU A 237 -23.36 9.65 12.65
C LEU A 237 -24.58 9.59 13.60
N LYS A 238 -24.61 10.45 14.63
CA LYS A 238 -25.72 10.52 15.60
C LYS A 238 -27.08 10.84 14.96
N ASN A 239 -27.12 11.53 13.83
CA ASN A 239 -28.38 11.99 13.23
C ASN A 239 -28.59 11.49 11.79
N ILE A 240 -27.78 10.54 11.32
CA ILE A 240 -27.77 10.13 9.91
C ILE A 240 -28.12 8.63 9.80
N LYS A 241 -28.94 8.27 8.80
CA LYS A 241 -29.20 6.88 8.45
C LYS A 241 -27.92 6.23 7.92
N ILE A 242 -27.44 5.19 8.59
CA ILE A 242 -26.20 4.50 8.24
C ILE A 242 -26.50 3.36 7.26
N SER A 243 -25.73 3.26 6.17
CA SER A 243 -25.84 2.15 5.22
C SER A 243 -25.39 0.82 5.86
N LYS A 244 -25.76 -0.31 5.25
CA LYS A 244 -25.37 -1.64 5.74
C LYS A 244 -23.84 -1.80 5.77
N ASP A 245 -23.16 -1.39 4.70
CA ASP A 245 -21.71 -1.53 4.56
C ASP A 245 -20.98 -0.64 5.58
N ASN A 246 -21.46 0.58 5.78
CA ASN A 246 -20.91 1.47 6.80
C ASN A 246 -21.13 0.93 8.22
N CYS A 247 -22.26 0.30 8.50
CA CYS A 247 -22.49 -0.37 9.78
C CYS A 247 -21.43 -1.46 10.05
N ILE A 248 -21.14 -2.32 9.07
CA ILE A 248 -20.13 -3.37 9.22
C ILE A 248 -18.75 -2.76 9.49
N LEU A 249 -18.36 -1.76 8.69
CA LEU A 249 -17.07 -1.06 8.84
C LEU A 249 -16.94 -0.39 10.21
N PHE A 250 -17.99 0.28 10.69
CA PHE A 250 -17.96 0.98 11.96
C PHE A 250 -17.99 0.04 13.16
N LEU A 251 -18.80 -1.01 13.12
CA LEU A 251 -18.81 -2.02 14.18
C LEU A 251 -17.49 -2.78 14.28
N LYS A 252 -16.80 -2.96 13.15
CA LYS A 252 -15.43 -3.49 13.12
C LYS A 252 -14.43 -2.59 13.84
N GLU A 253 -14.44 -1.29 13.57
CA GLU A 253 -13.58 -0.35 14.29
C GLU A 253 -13.90 -0.35 15.79
N CYS A 254 -15.17 -0.44 16.17
CA CYS A 254 -15.58 -0.62 17.56
C CYS A 254 -15.03 -1.92 18.17
N HIS A 255 -15.11 -3.04 17.45
CA HIS A 255 -14.58 -4.33 17.93
C HIS A 255 -13.10 -4.22 18.33
N PHE A 256 -12.27 -3.59 17.50
CA PHE A 256 -10.84 -3.51 17.76
C PHE A 256 -10.42 -2.39 18.72
N HIS A 257 -11.13 -1.26 18.74
CA HIS A 257 -10.66 -0.05 19.43
C HIS A 257 -11.45 0.32 20.71
N LYS A 258 -12.69 -0.15 20.88
CA LYS A 258 -13.58 0.22 21.99
C LYS A 258 -12.96 0.02 23.38
N SER A 259 -12.28 -1.10 23.59
CA SER A 259 -11.64 -1.48 24.86
C SER A 259 -10.49 -0.57 25.28
N ASN A 260 -9.89 0.09 24.31
CA ASN A 260 -8.68 0.90 24.44
C ASN A 260 -8.99 2.40 24.50
N CYS A 261 -10.10 2.85 23.91
CA CYS A 261 -10.50 4.26 23.91
C CYS A 261 -11.28 4.68 25.17
N ASN A 262 -11.48 6.00 25.31
CA ASN A 262 -12.19 6.60 26.43
C ASN A 262 -13.71 6.27 26.44
N SER A 263 -14.40 6.75 27.46
CA SER A 263 -15.85 6.55 27.62
C SER A 263 -16.69 7.20 26.50
N SER A 264 -16.24 8.32 25.93
CA SER A 264 -16.91 8.99 24.81
C SER A 264 -17.01 8.06 23.60
N PHE A 265 -15.87 7.50 23.16
CA PHE A 265 -15.85 6.54 22.06
C PHE A 265 -16.65 5.28 22.36
N GLN A 266 -16.55 4.76 23.59
CA GLN A 266 -17.32 3.58 24.00
C GLN A 266 -18.84 3.80 23.88
N ASN A 267 -19.32 5.01 24.19
CA ASN A 267 -20.73 5.37 24.05
C ASN A 267 -21.12 5.48 22.56
N ILE A 268 -20.28 6.07 21.71
CA ILE A 268 -20.51 6.08 20.25
C ILE A 268 -20.67 4.65 19.72
N CYS A 269 -19.83 3.71 20.16
CA CYS A 269 -19.95 2.31 19.77
C CYS A 269 -21.26 1.65 20.23
N LYS A 270 -21.73 1.93 21.44
CA LYS A 270 -23.04 1.42 21.93
C LYS A 270 -24.19 1.97 21.08
N GLU A 271 -24.20 3.27 20.80
CA GLU A 271 -25.22 3.89 19.94
C GLU A 271 -25.21 3.30 18.51
N LEU A 272 -24.02 3.01 17.96
CA LEU A 272 -23.87 2.35 16.66
C LEU A 272 -24.40 0.91 16.67
N GLU A 273 -24.09 0.14 17.72
CA GLU A 273 -24.62 -1.22 17.92
C GLU A 273 -26.16 -1.23 17.91
N GLU A 274 -26.80 -0.26 18.58
CA GLU A 274 -28.25 -0.12 18.59
C GLU A 274 -28.83 0.26 17.21
N LYS A 275 -28.22 1.23 16.53
CA LYS A 275 -28.70 1.73 15.23
C LYS A 275 -28.53 0.75 14.08
N CYS A 276 -27.44 -0.01 14.08
CA CYS A 276 -27.19 -0.99 13.04
C CYS A 276 -28.15 -2.18 13.15
N GLY A 277 -28.80 -2.38 14.31
CA GLY A 277 -29.78 -3.43 14.54
C GLY A 277 -29.15 -4.82 14.73
N LYS A 278 -29.87 -5.74 15.37
CA LYS A 278 -29.37 -7.08 15.76
C LYS A 278 -28.96 -7.97 14.57
N GLU A 279 -29.55 -7.77 13.39
CA GLU A 279 -29.25 -8.53 12.17
C GLU A 279 -27.95 -8.10 11.45
N LYS A 280 -27.33 -6.98 11.87
CA LYS A 280 -26.12 -6.43 11.24
C LYS A 280 -24.94 -6.42 12.20
N LYS A 281 -24.78 -7.50 12.97
CA LYS A 281 -23.64 -7.66 13.85
C LYS A 281 -22.40 -7.88 13.00
N TYR A 282 -21.34 -7.11 13.25
CA TYR A 282 -20.02 -7.51 12.78
C TYR A 282 -19.66 -8.84 13.45
N ILE A 283 -19.49 -9.87 12.64
CA ILE A 283 -19.02 -11.18 13.08
C ILE A 283 -17.55 -11.24 12.66
N PRO A 284 -16.60 -11.18 13.61
CA PRO A 284 -15.20 -11.39 13.33
C PRO A 284 -15.00 -12.68 12.52
N SER A 285 -14.09 -12.63 11.56
CA SER A 285 -13.89 -13.72 10.60
C SER A 285 -13.59 -15.07 11.27
N TYR A 286 -12.95 -15.05 12.45
CA TYR A 286 -12.65 -16.27 13.21
C TYR A 286 -13.90 -16.95 13.83
N LEU A 287 -14.97 -16.22 14.11
CA LEU A 287 -16.23 -16.81 14.64
C LEU A 287 -17.05 -17.52 13.57
N MET A 288 -16.71 -17.34 12.29
CA MET A 288 -17.26 -18.13 11.18
C MET A 288 -16.48 -19.43 10.95
N LEU A 289 -15.43 -19.70 11.72
CA LEU A 289 -14.66 -20.92 11.63
C LEU A 289 -15.37 -22.07 12.36
N ASP A 290 -15.33 -23.24 11.74
CA ASP A 290 -15.89 -24.50 12.24
C ASP A 290 -15.47 -24.75 13.71
N PRO A 291 -16.39 -24.95 14.66
CA PRO A 291 -16.08 -25.23 16.07
C PRO A 291 -15.27 -26.53 16.29
N LEU A 292 -15.09 -27.36 15.27
CA LEU A 292 -14.19 -28.52 15.27
C LEU A 292 -12.73 -28.16 14.93
N LYS A 293 -12.43 -26.91 14.58
CA LYS A 293 -11.06 -26.43 14.35
C LYS A 293 -10.31 -26.11 15.65
N LYS A 294 -8.99 -26.23 15.54
CA LYS A 294 -7.96 -25.88 16.53
C LYS A 294 -8.19 -24.50 17.14
N GLU A 295 -7.68 -24.30 18.36
CA GLU A 295 -7.63 -23.02 19.08
C GLU A 295 -7.23 -21.86 18.15
N ILE A 296 -8.02 -20.77 18.19
CA ILE A 296 -7.87 -19.62 17.30
C ILE A 296 -6.52 -18.96 17.55
N THR A 297 -5.78 -18.68 16.47
CA THR A 297 -4.49 -18.01 16.59
C THR A 297 -4.65 -16.49 16.68
N LEU A 298 -3.73 -15.81 17.35
CA LEU A 298 -3.71 -14.32 17.41
C LEU A 298 -3.80 -13.67 16.02
N MET A 299 -3.23 -14.30 14.98
CA MET A 299 -3.28 -13.80 13.61
C MET A 299 -4.67 -13.87 12.98
N GLU A 300 -5.47 -14.85 13.36
CA GLU A 300 -6.87 -14.98 12.94
C GLU A 300 -7.75 -13.97 13.68
N GLU A 301 -7.49 -13.73 14.98
CA GLU A 301 -8.24 -12.75 15.79
C GLU A 301 -8.12 -11.31 15.26
N ILE A 302 -6.91 -10.92 14.84
CA ILE A 302 -6.62 -9.58 14.34
C ILE A 302 -6.92 -9.41 12.84
N GLU A 303 -7.38 -10.48 12.20
CA GLU A 303 -7.66 -10.58 10.77
C GLU A 303 -6.45 -10.18 9.92
N TYR A 304 -5.29 -10.78 10.23
CA TYR A 304 -4.02 -10.52 9.56
C TYR A 304 -4.13 -10.61 8.03
N LYS A 305 -4.83 -11.63 7.53
CA LYS A 305 -5.02 -11.84 6.09
C LYS A 305 -5.67 -10.64 5.42
N GLU A 306 -6.72 -10.07 6.01
CA GLU A 306 -7.36 -8.88 5.45
C GLU A 306 -6.44 -7.65 5.47
N LEU A 307 -5.65 -7.47 6.53
CA LEU A 307 -4.72 -6.36 6.59
C LEU A 307 -3.64 -6.47 5.51
N PHE A 308 -3.19 -7.68 5.21
CA PHE A 308 -1.97 -7.90 4.43
C PHE A 308 -2.16 -8.70 3.14
N GLU A 309 -3.40 -8.85 2.65
CA GLU A 309 -3.82 -9.76 1.54
C GLU A 309 -2.75 -9.93 0.44
N ASP A 310 -2.15 -8.83 -0.04
CA ASP A 310 -1.18 -8.81 -1.13
C ASP A 310 0.21 -8.22 -0.78
N GLU A 311 0.43 -7.80 0.47
CA GLU A 311 1.53 -6.85 0.80
C GLU A 311 2.65 -7.43 1.67
N ILE A 312 2.47 -8.61 2.27
CA ILE A 312 3.52 -9.24 3.09
C ILE A 312 3.74 -10.68 2.61
N GLY A 313 4.84 -10.87 1.88
CA GLY A 313 5.44 -12.19 1.86
C GLY A 313 5.92 -12.50 3.28
N LYS A 314 5.54 -13.66 3.82
CA LYS A 314 6.21 -14.18 5.03
C LYS A 314 7.71 -14.11 4.78
N PRO A 315 8.49 -13.51 5.68
CA PRO A 315 9.92 -13.58 5.52
C PRO A 315 10.35 -15.03 5.36
N GLY A 316 11.29 -15.29 4.46
CA GLY A 316 12.00 -16.56 4.45
C GLY A 316 12.61 -16.83 5.82
N VAL A 317 13.06 -18.06 6.07
CA VAL A 317 13.83 -18.38 7.28
C VAL A 317 14.99 -17.39 7.37
N LYS A 318 15.00 -16.57 8.42
CA LYS A 318 16.03 -15.56 8.64
C LYS A 318 17.16 -16.15 9.44
N ASP A 319 18.37 -15.97 8.95
CA ASP A 319 19.56 -16.34 9.71
C ASP A 319 20.02 -15.19 10.63
N THR A 320 21.11 -15.43 11.35
CA THR A 320 21.69 -14.43 12.25
C THR A 320 22.15 -13.16 11.50
N ILE A 321 22.53 -13.28 10.23
CA ILE A 321 22.97 -12.15 9.40
C ILE A 321 21.78 -11.27 9.03
N ASP A 322 20.64 -11.85 8.67
CA ASP A 322 19.40 -11.12 8.42
C ASP A 322 18.93 -10.35 9.66
N LEU A 323 19.04 -10.98 10.83
CA LEU A 323 18.71 -10.36 12.12
C LEU A 323 19.64 -9.18 12.42
N LEU A 324 20.95 -9.36 12.22
CA LEU A 324 21.96 -8.32 12.38
C LEU A 324 21.72 -7.16 11.40
N ALA A 325 21.48 -7.43 10.12
CA ALA A 325 21.20 -6.40 9.12
C ALA A 325 19.96 -5.55 9.47
N LEU A 326 18.93 -6.18 10.05
CA LEU A 326 17.73 -5.46 10.51
C LEU A 326 18.00 -4.56 11.73
N ILE A 327 18.88 -5.00 12.63
CA ILE A 327 19.30 -4.31 13.84
C ILE A 327 20.30 -3.17 13.54
N SER A 328 21.18 -3.38 12.56
CA SER A 328 22.28 -2.48 12.17
C SER A 328 21.88 -1.35 11.22
N ASN A 329 20.60 -1.21 10.88
CA ASN A 329 20.10 -0.28 9.86
C ASN A 329 20.34 1.22 10.15
N ASN A 330 20.96 1.58 11.27
CA ASN A 330 21.50 2.90 11.58
C ASN A 330 22.80 2.67 12.35
N ASP A 331 23.85 3.44 12.02
CA ASP A 331 25.11 3.69 12.76
C ASP A 331 25.66 2.55 13.65
N LEU A 332 26.94 2.20 13.50
CA LEU A 332 27.61 1.17 14.33
C LEU A 332 27.41 1.39 15.84
N SER A 333 27.34 2.65 16.29
CA SER A 333 27.04 3.00 17.69
C SER A 333 25.61 2.62 18.12
N ALA A 334 24.63 2.81 17.23
CA ALA A 334 23.24 2.41 17.44
C ALA A 334 23.09 0.89 17.33
N CYS A 335 23.91 0.22 16.51
CA CYS A 335 23.98 -1.23 16.44
C CYS A 335 24.37 -1.85 17.79
N GLU A 336 25.43 -1.38 18.45
CA GLU A 336 25.85 -1.87 19.77
C GLU A 336 24.74 -1.70 20.81
N SER A 337 24.12 -0.51 20.87
CA SER A 337 22.98 -0.27 21.78
C SER A 337 21.79 -1.16 21.47
N ASN A 338 21.49 -1.39 20.18
CA ASN A 338 20.39 -2.26 19.78
C ASN A 338 20.71 -3.73 20.05
N ILE A 339 21.97 -4.17 19.93
CA ILE A 339 22.41 -5.51 20.31
C ILE A 339 22.28 -5.72 21.81
N GLU A 340 22.69 -4.77 22.65
CA GLU A 340 22.55 -4.87 24.10
C GLU A 340 21.06 -4.89 24.53
N LYS A 341 20.25 -4.06 23.89
CA LYS A 341 18.79 -4.02 24.07
C LYS A 341 18.11 -5.30 23.59
N CYS A 342 18.54 -5.82 22.43
CA CYS A 342 18.11 -7.10 21.89
C CYS A 342 18.50 -8.20 22.87
N TYR A 343 19.72 -8.19 23.40
CA TYR A 343 20.19 -9.14 24.40
C TYR A 343 19.31 -9.10 25.65
N LYS A 344 18.95 -7.92 26.15
CA LYS A 344 18.02 -7.77 27.29
C LYS A 344 16.63 -8.35 26.98
N PHE A 345 16.10 -8.11 25.78
CA PHE A 345 14.82 -8.66 25.33
C PHE A 345 14.89 -10.18 25.11
N CYS A 346 15.89 -10.69 24.40
CA CYS A 346 16.12 -12.10 24.17
C CYS A 346 16.38 -12.88 25.46
N SER A 347 17.06 -12.26 26.44
CA SER A 347 17.25 -12.84 27.78
C SER A 347 15.94 -12.97 28.57
N SER A 348 14.92 -12.18 28.22
CA SER A 348 13.57 -12.29 28.79
C SER A 348 12.69 -13.32 28.07
N LEU A 349 13.20 -13.99 27.03
CA LEU A 349 12.53 -15.06 26.29
C LEU A 349 13.11 -16.41 26.72
N PRO A 350 12.41 -17.20 27.56
CA PRO A 350 12.93 -18.46 28.12
C PRO A 350 13.38 -19.47 27.06
N GLN A 351 12.76 -19.43 25.87
CA GLN A 351 13.00 -20.37 24.78
C GLN A 351 14.28 -20.07 23.98
N LEU A 352 14.83 -18.86 24.10
CA LEU A 352 16.08 -18.47 23.45
C LEU A 352 17.28 -18.55 24.40
N LYS A 353 17.07 -18.99 25.64
CA LYS A 353 18.08 -19.05 26.69
C LYS A 353 19.31 -19.88 26.29
N ASP A 354 19.11 -20.91 25.47
CA ASP A 354 20.18 -21.81 25.02
C ASP A 354 21.05 -21.21 23.90
N LEU A 355 20.53 -20.26 23.11
CA LEU A 355 21.28 -19.58 22.04
C LEU A 355 22.30 -18.57 22.59
N TYR A 356 22.10 -18.07 23.81
CA TYR A 356 22.89 -16.96 24.37
C TYR A 356 23.70 -17.32 25.62
N ASN A 357 23.49 -18.50 26.21
CA ASN A 357 24.29 -19.01 27.33
C ASN A 357 25.71 -19.48 26.95
N THR A 358 26.11 -19.30 25.70
CA THR A 358 27.46 -19.64 25.21
C THR A 358 28.57 -18.70 25.70
N LYS A 359 28.26 -17.64 26.47
CA LYS A 359 29.27 -16.87 27.24
C LYS A 359 29.83 -17.61 28.48
N LYS A 360 29.60 -18.92 28.60
CA LYS A 360 30.40 -19.83 29.43
C LYS A 360 31.16 -20.83 28.54
N LYS A 361 32.08 -20.34 27.72
CA LYS A 361 33.35 -21.03 27.42
C LYS A 361 34.34 -20.08 26.76
#